data_AF-A0A1E1XQA5-F1
#
_entry.id   AF-A0A1E1XQA5-F1
#
_cell.length_a   1.000
_cell.length_b   1.000
_cell.length_c   1.000
_cell.angle_alpha   90.00
_cell.angle_beta   90.00
_cell.angle_gamma   90.00
#
_symmetry.space_group_name_H-M   'P 1'
#
loop_
_entity.id
_entity.type
_entity.pdbx_description
1 polymer ?
#
loop_
_entity_poly.entity_id
_entity_poly.type
_entity_poly.pdbx_seq_one_letter_code
_entity_poly.pdbx_strand_id
1 'polypeptide(L)'
;MKKRTLRAKKDAPSRVDKMHSAPPEMLEDLPLAISSKISMSDEELVHLSVRDLNRQLKASGLTRSEIVKMKQRRRTLKNRGYAASCRNKRLEQKDDLEGERAIVIQEISRLQEENKALEGEVDDLRSKYSTLLEYARKNGVPLPEDLNTNF
;
A
#
# COMPACT_ATOMS: atom_id res chain seq x y z
N MET A 1 3.72 20.67 -13.05
CA MET A 1 4.98 20.17 -12.49
C MET A 1 5.36 20.99 -11.25
N LYS A 2 5.27 20.42 -10.04
CA LYS A 2 5.57 21.12 -8.78
C LYS A 2 7.05 20.90 -8.42
N LYS A 3 7.84 21.97 -8.38
CA LYS A 3 9.28 21.94 -8.12
C LYS A 3 9.56 21.48 -6.68
N ARG A 4 10.30 20.37 -6.52
CA ARG A 4 10.85 19.91 -5.23
C ARG A 4 12.01 20.82 -4.84
N THR A 5 11.84 21.61 -3.78
CA THR A 5 12.95 22.32 -3.13
C THR A 5 13.71 21.34 -2.24
N LEU A 6 14.98 21.07 -2.57
CA LEU A 6 15.90 20.29 -1.72
C LEU A 6 16.24 21.11 -0.48
N ARG A 7 15.76 20.67 0.69
CA ARG A 7 16.11 21.28 1.98
C ARG A 7 17.42 20.65 2.45
N ALA A 8 18.48 21.46 2.56
CA ALA A 8 19.79 21.03 3.07
C ALA A 8 19.64 20.44 4.48
N LYS A 9 20.20 19.24 4.69
CA LYS A 9 20.32 18.60 6.01
C LYS A 9 21.30 19.44 6.84
N LYS A 10 20.82 20.08 7.90
CA LYS A 10 21.69 20.60 8.96
C LYS A 10 22.00 19.45 9.91
N ASP A 11 23.28 19.20 10.12
CA ASP A 11 23.78 18.18 11.05
C ASP A 11 23.19 18.41 12.45
N ALA A 12 22.58 17.35 13.01
CA ALA A 12 22.06 17.36 14.36
C ALA A 12 23.23 17.17 15.35
N PRO A 13 23.30 17.94 16.44
CA PRO A 13 24.38 17.75 17.42
C PRO A 13 24.23 16.41 18.13
N SER A 14 25.37 15.72 18.25
CA SER A 14 25.60 14.51 19.03
C SER A 14 25.05 14.66 20.45
N ARG A 15 24.09 13.81 20.82
CA ARG A 15 23.52 13.75 22.16
C ARG A 15 24.47 12.96 23.05
N VAL A 16 25.51 13.63 23.54
CA VAL A 16 26.41 13.10 24.57
C VAL A 16 25.71 12.95 25.91
N ASP A 17 26.17 11.93 26.63
CA ASP A 17 25.64 11.33 27.84
C ASP A 17 25.05 12.27 28.89
N LYS A 18 23.83 11.90 29.33
CA LYS A 18 23.38 12.20 30.68
C LYS A 18 22.91 10.90 31.33
N MET A 19 23.88 10.10 31.75
CA MET A 19 23.67 9.07 32.76
C MET A 19 23.40 9.77 34.10
N HIS A 20 22.12 9.99 34.39
CA HIS A 20 21.62 9.92 35.75
C HIS A 20 20.58 8.81 35.71
N SER A 21 21.00 7.61 36.12
CA SER A 21 20.12 6.49 36.39
C SER A 21 19.22 6.86 37.56
N ALA A 22 18.04 7.40 37.25
CA ALA A 22 16.94 7.38 38.20
C ALA A 22 16.63 5.90 38.52
N PRO A 23 16.36 5.53 39.79
CA PRO A 23 16.06 4.15 40.15
C PRO A 23 14.90 3.60 39.31
N PRO A 24 14.97 2.34 38.85
CA PRO A 24 13.87 1.67 38.16
C PRO A 24 12.80 1.20 39.16
N GLU A 25 12.27 2.13 39.94
CA GLU A 25 11.05 1.92 40.73
C GLU A 25 9.99 2.90 40.20
N MET A 26 8.76 2.42 40.04
CA MET A 26 7.53 3.17 39.68
C MET A 26 7.04 3.13 38.22
N LEU A 27 7.43 2.14 37.42
CA LEU A 27 6.85 1.94 36.07
C LEU A 27 6.04 0.65 35.87
N GLU A 28 5.66 -0.05 36.93
CA GLU A 28 4.73 -1.18 36.84
C GLU A 28 3.56 -0.99 37.81
N ASP A 29 2.34 -1.15 37.27
CA ASP A 29 1.05 -1.26 37.95
C ASP A 29 0.33 -0.04 38.55
N LEU A 30 0.45 1.15 37.94
CA LEU A 30 -0.48 2.26 38.23
C LEU A 30 -1.42 2.76 37.12
N PRO A 31 -1.70 2.02 36.04
CA PRO A 31 -2.89 2.30 35.23
C PRO A 31 -4.13 1.52 35.72
N LEU A 32 -3.98 0.26 36.18
CA LEU A 32 -5.11 -0.59 36.62
C LEU A 32 -5.72 -0.08 37.93
N ALA A 33 -4.89 0.25 38.92
CA ALA A 33 -5.36 0.82 40.20
C ALA A 33 -6.14 2.13 40.01
N ILE A 34 -5.76 2.97 39.03
CA ILE A 34 -6.48 4.22 38.70
C ILE A 34 -7.76 3.91 37.91
N SER A 35 -7.70 2.98 36.95
CA SER A 35 -8.89 2.52 36.21
C SER A 35 -9.96 1.98 37.15
N SER A 36 -9.56 1.21 38.17
CA SER A 36 -10.45 0.63 39.18
C SER A 36 -11.10 1.69 40.08
N LYS A 37 -10.45 2.83 40.34
CA LYS A 37 -11.08 3.95 41.07
C LYS A 37 -12.23 4.60 40.30
N ILE A 38 -12.24 4.48 38.98
CA ILE A 38 -13.20 5.16 38.08
C ILE A 38 -14.12 4.13 37.39
N SER A 39 -13.93 2.84 37.66
CA SER A 39 -14.60 1.71 36.97
C SER A 39 -14.58 1.85 35.44
N MET A 40 -13.48 2.33 34.86
CA MET A 40 -13.34 2.49 33.41
C MET A 40 -12.51 1.36 32.82
N SER A 41 -13.05 0.69 31.81
CA SER A 41 -12.31 -0.32 31.02
C SER A 41 -11.37 0.31 29.99
N ASP A 42 -10.43 -0.49 29.49
CA ASP A 42 -9.52 -0.08 28.41
C ASP A 42 -10.25 0.20 27.09
N GLU A 43 -11.32 -0.55 26.82
CA GLU A 43 -12.16 -0.39 25.64
C GLU A 43 -12.90 0.96 25.68
N GLU A 44 -13.60 1.25 26.78
CA GLU A 44 -14.25 2.55 26.96
C GLU A 44 -13.23 3.70 26.89
N LEU A 45 -12.05 3.52 27.50
CA LEU A 45 -11.00 4.53 27.53
C LEU A 45 -10.52 4.94 26.12
N VAL A 46 -10.41 4.00 25.18
CA VAL A 46 -10.05 4.31 23.80
C VAL A 46 -11.19 4.94 23.01
N HIS A 47 -12.44 4.51 23.25
CA HIS A 47 -13.63 4.91 22.50
C HIS A 47 -14.18 6.29 22.87
N LEU A 48 -14.03 6.76 24.12
CA LEU A 48 -14.50 8.08 24.53
C LEU A 48 -13.98 9.21 23.62
N SER A 49 -14.75 10.27 23.36
CA SER A 49 -14.16 11.45 22.70
C SER A 49 -13.13 12.13 23.62
N VAL A 50 -12.28 13.00 23.06
CA VAL A 50 -11.32 13.78 23.88
C VAL A 50 -12.08 14.67 24.89
N ARG A 51 -13.25 15.21 24.50
CA ARG A 51 -14.08 16.04 25.37
C ARG A 51 -14.66 15.22 26.52
N ASP A 52 -15.22 14.06 26.22
CA ASP A 52 -15.86 13.19 27.22
C ASP A 52 -14.84 12.60 28.18
N LEU A 53 -13.69 12.16 27.68
CA LEU A 53 -12.57 11.71 28.50
C LEU A 53 -12.14 12.80 29.49
N ASN A 54 -11.92 14.03 29.02
CA ASN A 54 -11.48 15.10 29.89
C ASN A 54 -12.55 15.49 30.92
N ARG A 55 -13.84 15.41 30.58
CA ARG A 55 -14.95 15.66 31.52
C ARG A 55 -14.97 14.58 32.60
N GLN A 56 -14.95 13.31 32.21
CA GLN A 56 -15.03 12.18 33.12
C GLN A 56 -13.82 12.13 34.07
N LEU A 57 -12.59 12.34 33.57
CA LEU A 57 -11.36 12.36 34.39
C LEU A 57 -11.32 13.50 35.40
N LYS A 58 -11.97 14.65 35.11
CA LYS A 58 -12.08 15.78 36.06
C LYS A 58 -13.16 15.55 37.11
N ALA A 59 -14.26 14.89 36.74
CA ALA A 59 -15.37 14.61 37.64
C ALA A 59 -15.09 13.46 38.63
N SER A 60 -14.08 12.62 38.36
CA SER A 60 -13.77 11.39 39.11
C SER A 60 -12.81 11.58 40.29
N GLY A 61 -12.54 12.83 40.69
CA GLY A 61 -11.74 13.12 41.90
C GLY A 61 -10.27 12.73 41.81
N LEU A 62 -9.77 12.43 40.62
CA LEU A 62 -8.37 12.05 40.39
C LEU A 62 -7.42 13.23 40.60
N THR A 63 -6.23 12.92 41.10
CA THR A 63 -5.14 13.87 41.15
C THR A 63 -4.62 14.18 39.74
N ARG A 64 -3.93 15.32 39.59
CA ARG A 64 -3.37 15.74 38.30
C ARG A 64 -2.40 14.71 37.70
N SER A 65 -1.62 14.03 38.53
CA SER A 65 -0.69 12.98 38.08
C SER A 65 -1.43 11.73 37.58
N GLU A 66 -2.52 11.33 38.25
CA GLU A 66 -3.37 10.20 37.82
C GLU A 66 -4.07 10.49 36.49
N ILE A 67 -4.57 11.72 36.29
CA ILE A 67 -5.16 12.14 35.01
C ILE A 67 -4.12 12.03 33.87
N VAL A 68 -2.88 12.43 34.11
CA VAL A 68 -1.79 12.30 33.11
C VAL A 68 -1.52 10.83 32.80
N LYS A 69 -1.46 9.96 33.81
CA LYS A 69 -1.30 8.50 33.63
C LYS A 69 -2.42 7.90 32.80
N MET A 70 -3.69 8.27 33.03
CA MET A 70 -4.82 7.80 32.22
C MET A 70 -4.75 8.26 30.76
N LYS A 71 -4.33 9.51 30.52
CA LYS A 71 -4.09 10.02 29.15
C LYS A 71 -2.96 9.26 28.46
N GLN A 72 -1.88 8.96 29.19
CA GLN A 72 -0.78 8.17 28.66
C GLN A 72 -1.23 6.74 28.34
N ARG A 73 -1.98 6.09 29.24
CA ARG A 73 -2.56 4.75 29.01
C ARG A 73 -3.39 4.74 27.72
N ARG A 74 -4.30 5.71 27.56
CA ARG A 74 -5.10 5.86 26.35
C ARG A 74 -4.24 6.03 25.09
N ARG A 75 -3.17 6.84 25.16
CA ARG A 75 -2.25 7.03 24.03
C ARG A 75 -1.57 5.72 23.62
N THR A 76 -1.08 4.96 24.59
CA THR A 76 -0.47 3.63 24.36
C THR A 76 -1.47 2.66 23.73
N LEU A 77 -2.70 2.59 24.23
CA LEU A 77 -3.74 1.72 23.67
C LEU A 77 -4.13 2.12 22.24
N LYS A 78 -4.33 3.42 21.96
CA LYS A 78 -4.59 3.89 20.60
C LYS A 78 -3.44 3.59 19.65
N ASN A 79 -2.20 3.79 20.09
CA ASN A 79 -1.02 3.48 19.28
C ASN A 79 -0.91 1.99 18.97
N ARG A 80 -1.31 1.12 19.91
CA ARG A 80 -1.42 -0.33 19.65
C ARG A 80 -2.42 -0.61 18.51
N GLY A 81 -3.60 0.01 18.55
CA GLY A 81 -4.58 -0.09 17.47
C GLY A 81 -4.04 0.44 16.13
N TYR A 82 -3.39 1.60 16.14
CA TYR A 82 -2.78 2.17 14.93
C TYR A 82 -1.68 1.29 14.32
N ALA A 83 -0.89 0.60 15.15
CA ALA A 83 0.11 -0.34 14.65
C ALA A 83 -0.55 -1.54 13.94
N ALA A 84 -1.64 -2.08 14.47
CA ALA A 84 -2.40 -3.14 13.84
C ALA A 84 -3.02 -2.66 12.51
N SER A 85 -3.73 -1.52 12.51
CA SER A 85 -4.31 -0.95 11.29
C SER A 85 -3.25 -0.63 10.23
N CYS A 86 -2.06 -0.16 10.64
CA CYS A 86 -0.95 0.09 9.73
C CYS A 86 -0.44 -1.20 9.06
N ARG A 87 -0.36 -2.30 9.81
CA ARG A 87 0.02 -3.61 9.25
C ARG A 87 -1.05 -4.12 8.29
N ASN A 88 -2.32 -4.06 8.67
CA ASN A 88 -3.43 -4.49 7.82
C ASN A 88 -3.48 -3.70 6.51
N LYS A 89 -3.38 -2.37 6.58
CA LYS A 89 -3.39 -1.52 5.38
C LYS A 89 -2.20 -1.79 4.46
N ARG A 90 -1.04 -2.16 5.02
CA ARG A 90 0.13 -2.54 4.21
C ARG A 90 -0.07 -3.88 3.53
N LEU A 91 -0.71 -4.84 4.22
CA LEU A 91 -1.02 -6.15 3.64
C LEU A 91 -2.05 -6.01 2.53
N GLU A 92 -3.15 -5.30 2.80
CA GLU A 92 -4.19 -4.98 1.80
C GLU A 92 -3.60 -4.31 0.56
N GLN A 93 -2.76 -3.28 0.73
CA GLN A 93 -2.09 -2.62 -0.40
C GLN A 93 -1.18 -3.58 -1.20
N LYS A 94 -0.53 -4.52 -0.52
CA LYS A 94 0.30 -5.51 -1.18
C LYS A 94 -0.58 -6.48 -1.98
N ASP A 95 -1.65 -6.97 -1.39
CA ASP A 95 -2.58 -7.91 -2.01
C ASP A 95 -3.27 -7.27 -3.23
N ASP A 96 -3.66 -5.99 -3.14
CA ASP A 96 -4.20 -5.22 -4.26
C ASP A 96 -3.21 -5.15 -5.44
N LEU A 97 -1.95 -4.82 -5.16
CA LEU A 97 -0.88 -4.75 -6.18
C LEU A 97 -0.59 -6.12 -6.79
N GLU A 98 -0.66 -7.20 -5.99
CA GLU A 98 -0.52 -8.57 -6.48
C GLU A 98 -1.69 -8.97 -7.40
N GLY A 99 -2.91 -8.55 -7.07
CA GLY A 99 -4.10 -8.71 -7.90
C GLY A 99 -4.00 -7.95 -9.22
N GLU A 100 -3.63 -6.67 -9.19
CA GLU A 100 -3.40 -5.86 -10.40
C GLU A 100 -2.32 -6.48 -11.30
N ARG A 101 -1.22 -6.94 -10.71
CA ARG A 101 -0.15 -7.63 -11.44
C ARG A 101 -0.66 -8.90 -12.11
N ALA A 102 -1.49 -9.70 -11.43
CA ALA A 102 -2.04 -10.94 -11.99
C ALA A 102 -2.94 -10.65 -13.21
N ILE A 103 -3.79 -9.63 -13.13
CA ILE A 103 -4.64 -9.19 -14.23
C ILE A 103 -3.80 -8.78 -15.45
N VAL A 104 -2.77 -7.95 -15.23
CA VAL A 104 -1.90 -7.50 -16.32
C VAL A 104 -1.15 -8.65 -16.97
N ILE A 105 -0.66 -9.62 -16.18
CA ILE A 105 0.01 -10.81 -16.72
C ILE A 105 -0.95 -11.65 -17.58
N GLN A 106 -2.18 -11.85 -17.11
CA GLN A 106 -3.19 -12.58 -17.88
C GLN A 106 -3.49 -11.88 -19.21
N GLU A 107 -3.59 -10.55 -19.20
CA GLU A 107 -3.84 -9.76 -20.41
C GLU A 107 -2.67 -9.83 -21.39
N ILE A 108 -1.43 -9.78 -20.90
CA ILE A 108 -0.23 -9.98 -21.73
C ILE A 108 -0.28 -11.34 -22.41
N SER A 109 -0.56 -12.42 -21.66
CA SER A 109 -0.65 -13.77 -22.24
C SER A 109 -1.74 -13.85 -23.31
N ARG A 110 -2.92 -13.28 -23.04
CA ARG A 110 -4.03 -13.23 -24.01
C ARG A 110 -3.62 -12.53 -25.31
N LEU A 111 -3.01 -11.36 -25.20
CA LEU A 111 -2.55 -10.58 -26.35
C LEU A 111 -1.41 -11.27 -27.11
N GLN A 112 -0.54 -11.99 -26.42
CA GLN A 112 0.52 -12.77 -27.06
C GLN A 112 -0.05 -13.94 -27.88
N GLU A 113 -1.05 -14.64 -27.36
CA GLU A 113 -1.76 -15.71 -28.09
C GLU A 113 -2.50 -15.16 -29.30
N GLU A 114 -3.22 -14.04 -29.15
CA GLU A 114 -3.94 -13.37 -30.22
C GLU A 114 -2.97 -12.89 -31.32
N ASN A 115 -1.85 -12.27 -30.94
CA ASN A 115 -0.86 -11.82 -31.89
C ASN A 115 -0.23 -12.98 -32.68
N LYS A 116 0.08 -14.10 -31.99
CA LYS A 116 0.59 -15.31 -32.65
C LYS A 116 -0.41 -15.91 -33.64
N ALA A 117 -1.71 -15.88 -33.30
CA ALA A 117 -2.75 -16.33 -34.20
C ALA A 117 -2.82 -15.45 -35.47
N LEU A 118 -2.78 -14.13 -35.29
CA LEU A 118 -2.76 -13.17 -36.40
C LEU A 118 -1.51 -13.30 -37.28
N GLU A 119 -0.33 -13.51 -36.69
CA GLU A 119 0.89 -13.80 -37.45
C GLU A 119 0.72 -15.05 -38.33
N GLY A 120 0.10 -16.11 -37.80
CA GLY A 120 -0.24 -17.31 -38.57
C GLY A 120 -1.22 -17.03 -39.71
N GLU A 121 -2.26 -16.24 -39.48
CA GLU A 121 -3.22 -15.85 -40.52
C GLU A 121 -2.55 -15.03 -41.64
N VAL A 122 -1.63 -14.13 -41.28
CA VAL A 122 -0.85 -13.33 -42.24
C VAL A 122 0.04 -14.24 -43.09
N ASP A 123 0.75 -15.19 -42.48
CA ASP A 123 1.62 -16.13 -43.19
C ASP A 123 0.81 -17.04 -44.13
N ASP A 124 -0.35 -17.53 -43.69
CA ASP A 124 -1.27 -18.31 -44.52
C ASP A 124 -1.77 -17.51 -45.72
N LEU A 125 -2.17 -16.25 -45.52
CA LEU A 125 -2.62 -15.37 -46.59
C LEU A 125 -1.49 -15.07 -47.58
N ARG A 126 -0.28 -14.80 -47.09
CA ARG A 126 0.92 -14.61 -47.93
C ARG A 126 1.23 -15.84 -48.76
N SER A 127 1.16 -17.03 -48.17
CA SER A 127 1.38 -18.31 -48.87
C SER A 127 0.34 -18.54 -49.98
N LYS A 128 -0.94 -18.32 -49.68
CA LYS A 128 -2.05 -18.42 -50.66
C LYS A 128 -1.87 -17.42 -51.80
N TYR A 129 -1.52 -16.18 -51.48
CA TYR A 129 -1.26 -15.13 -52.46
C TYR A 129 -0.07 -15.47 -53.37
N SER A 130 1.05 -15.92 -52.80
CA SER A 130 2.23 -16.34 -53.57
C SER A 130 1.90 -17.48 -54.52
N THR A 131 1.19 -18.51 -54.04
CA THR A 131 0.75 -19.65 -54.86
C THR A 131 -0.11 -19.20 -56.04
N LEU A 132 -1.04 -18.27 -55.81
CA LEU A 132 -1.93 -17.76 -56.85
C LEU A 132 -1.16 -16.91 -57.90
N LEU A 133 -0.21 -16.09 -57.45
CA LEU A 133 0.68 -15.33 -58.33
C LEU A 133 1.52 -16.24 -59.22
N GLU A 134 2.14 -17.28 -58.65
CA GLU A 134 2.91 -18.26 -59.41
C GLU A 134 2.05 -18.98 -60.46
N TYR A 135 0.84 -19.36 -60.09
CA TYR A 135 -0.12 -19.96 -61.02
C TYR A 135 -0.46 -18.99 -62.16
N ALA A 136 -0.78 -17.73 -61.87
CA ALA A 136 -1.10 -16.73 -62.88
C ALA A 136 0.07 -16.50 -63.85
N ARG A 137 1.30 -16.37 -63.33
CA ARG A 137 2.53 -16.25 -64.13
C ARG A 137 2.75 -17.45 -65.05
N LYS A 138 2.59 -18.67 -64.52
CA LYS A 138 2.77 -19.91 -65.29
C LYS A 138 1.76 -20.06 -66.42
N ASN A 139 0.54 -19.55 -66.24
CA ASN A 139 -0.53 -19.61 -67.23
C ASN A 139 -0.59 -18.37 -68.14
N GLY A 140 0.39 -17.45 -68.07
CA GLY A 140 0.45 -16.26 -68.92
C GLY A 140 -0.68 -15.26 -68.67
N VAL A 141 -1.28 -15.27 -67.48
CA VAL A 141 -2.30 -14.28 -67.10
C VAL A 141 -1.61 -12.93 -66.90
N PRO A 142 -2.03 -11.86 -67.60
CA PRO A 142 -1.43 -10.54 -67.42
C PRO A 142 -1.70 -10.02 -66.01
N LEU A 143 -0.63 -9.66 -65.30
CA LEU A 143 -0.68 -9.16 -63.93
C LEU A 143 -0.36 -7.65 -63.90
N PRO A 144 -1.16 -6.85 -63.17
CA PRO A 144 -0.83 -5.47 -62.82
C PRO A 144 0.57 -5.31 -62.18
N GLU A 145 1.28 -4.21 -62.49
CA GLU A 145 2.66 -3.97 -62.02
C GLU A 145 2.78 -3.91 -60.49
N ASP A 146 1.74 -3.45 -59.81
CA ASP A 146 1.63 -3.37 -58.35
C ASP A 146 1.56 -4.74 -57.66
N LEU A 147 1.28 -5.82 -58.40
CA LEU A 147 1.29 -7.19 -57.88
C LEU A 147 2.63 -7.91 -58.08
N ASN A 148 3.63 -7.24 -58.67
CA ASN A 148 4.98 -7.80 -58.82
C ASN A 148 5.90 -7.52 -57.63
N THR A 149 5.49 -6.70 -56.67
CA THR A 149 6.25 -6.49 -55.43
C THR A 149 6.00 -7.66 -54.47
N ASN A 150 7.06 -8.35 -54.05
CA ASN A 150 6.97 -9.33 -52.97
C ASN A 150 6.66 -8.59 -51.65
N PHE A 151 5.67 -9.08 -50.89
CA PHE A 151 5.36 -8.65 -49.53
C PHE A 151 6.32 -9.25 -48.48
#